data_AF-A0A537GH92-F1
#
_entry.id   AF-A0A537GH92-F1
#
_cell.length_a   1.000
_cell.length_b   1.000
_cell.length_c   1.000
_cell.angle_alpha   90.00
_cell.angle_beta   90.00
_cell.angle_gamma   90.00
#
_symmetry.space_group_name_H-M   'P 1'
#
loop_
_entity.id
_entity.type
_entity.pdbx_description
1 polymer ?
#
loop_
_entity_poly.entity_id
_entity_poly.type
_entity_poly.pdbx_seq_one_letter_code
_entity_poly.pdbx_strand_id
1 'polypeptide(L)'
;MLERPITREVLIGIKTRGLRRRVWYGALDRMERGLVDLTIRWVDKVRSGRMTETLVRILAKLAQALETGMGKVLGKGRVLAARASELAVKWGNVSAYSWRYEQGFCRAIGLGIVGFS
;
A
#
# COMPACT_ATOMS: atom_id res chain seq x y z
N MET A 1 20.92 1.63 3.86
CA MET A 1 20.58 0.24 4.20
C MET A 1 19.22 0.24 4.89
N LEU A 2 18.35 -0.74 4.64
CA LEU A 2 17.12 -0.89 5.42
C LEU A 2 17.47 -1.10 6.90
N GLU A 3 16.81 -0.39 7.81
CA GLU A 3 17.04 -0.52 9.27
C GLU A 3 16.72 -1.93 9.80
N ARG A 4 15.95 -2.72 9.05
CA ARG A 4 15.60 -4.11 9.37
C ARG A 4 15.81 -5.04 8.17
N PRO A 5 16.45 -6.21 8.35
CA PRO A 5 16.64 -7.18 7.28
C PRO A 5 15.30 -7.81 6.87
N ILE A 6 15.17 -8.16 5.59
CA ILE A 6 14.03 -8.95 5.11
C ILE A 6 14.13 -10.35 5.71
N THR A 7 13.08 -10.75 6.44
CA THR A 7 12.98 -12.08 7.04
C THR A 7 12.06 -12.99 6.25
N ARG A 8 12.22 -14.29 6.46
CA ARG A 8 11.38 -15.35 5.89
C ARG A 8 9.89 -15.11 6.16
N GLU A 9 9.53 -14.68 7.37
CA GLU A 9 8.14 -14.46 7.79
C GLU A 9 7.48 -13.35 6.96
N VAL A 10 8.21 -12.27 6.66
CA VAL A 10 7.73 -11.18 5.82
C VAL A 10 7.39 -11.68 4.41
N LEU A 11 8.28 -12.51 3.84
CA LEU A 11 8.10 -13.09 2.51
C LEU A 11 6.91 -14.07 2.48
N ILE A 12 6.74 -14.90 3.51
CA ILE A 12 5.58 -15.80 3.64
C ILE A 12 4.29 -15.00 3.74
N GLY A 13 4.27 -13.96 4.57
CA GLY A 13 3.08 -13.12 4.80
C GLY A 13 2.59 -12.45 3.52
N ILE A 14 3.50 -11.84 2.76
CA ILE A 14 3.13 -11.15 1.51
C ILE A 14 2.77 -12.14 0.40
N LYS A 15 3.46 -13.29 0.29
CA LYS A 15 3.11 -14.36 -0.66
C LYS A 15 1.70 -14.87 -0.39
N THR A 16 1.38 -15.17 0.87
CA THR A 16 0.04 -15.63 1.30
C THR A 16 -1.03 -14.62 0.91
N ARG A 17 -0.77 -13.32 1.16
CA ARG A 17 -1.70 -12.25 0.79
C ARG A 17 -1.85 -12.12 -0.73
N GLY A 18 -0.75 -12.22 -1.47
CA GLY A 18 -0.70 -12.16 -2.93
C GLY A 18 -1.52 -13.28 -3.60
N LEU A 19 -1.38 -14.51 -3.10
CA LEU A 19 -2.13 -15.67 -3.58
C LEU A 19 -3.63 -15.51 -3.33
N ARG A 20 -4.02 -15.14 -2.11
CA ARG A 20 -5.43 -14.93 -1.73
C ARG A 20 -6.12 -13.83 -2.55
N ARG A 21 -5.40 -12.77 -2.91
CA ARG A 21 -5.92 -11.67 -3.75
C ARG A 21 -5.76 -11.93 -5.25
N ARG A 22 -5.27 -13.11 -5.64
CA ARG A 22 -4.98 -13.52 -7.04
C ARG A 22 -3.99 -12.60 -7.77
N VAL A 23 -3.19 -11.81 -7.05
CA VAL A 23 -2.20 -10.90 -7.66
C VAL A 23 -0.84 -11.57 -7.83
N TRP A 24 -0.55 -12.65 -7.11
CA TRP A 24 0.75 -13.35 -7.15
C TRP A 24 1.20 -13.74 -8.56
N TYR A 25 0.28 -14.25 -9.37
CA TYR A 25 0.56 -14.71 -10.73
C TYR A 25 0.43 -13.61 -11.78
N GLY A 26 -0.34 -12.55 -11.49
CA GLY A 26 -0.57 -11.45 -12.44
C GLY A 26 0.46 -10.31 -12.31
N ALA A 27 1.01 -10.10 -11.12
CA ALA A 27 1.93 -8.99 -10.84
C ALA A 27 3.41 -9.38 -10.96
N LEU A 28 3.74 -10.68 -10.83
CA LEU A 28 5.12 -11.17 -10.83
C LEU A 28 5.38 -12.14 -11.98
N ASP A 29 6.55 -12.02 -12.59
CA ASP A 29 7.01 -12.97 -13.59
C ASP A 29 7.47 -14.31 -12.96
N ARG A 30 7.89 -15.27 -13.79
CA ARG A 30 8.34 -16.60 -13.32
C ARG A 30 9.61 -16.51 -12.47
N MET A 31 10.55 -15.61 -12.83
CA MET A 31 11.84 -15.47 -12.16
C MET A 31 11.68 -14.82 -10.80
N GLU A 32 10.86 -13.77 -10.71
CA GLU A 32 10.53 -13.08 -9.46
C GLU A 32 9.89 -14.03 -8.45
N ARG A 33 8.91 -14.82 -8.90
CA ARG A 33 8.27 -15.85 -8.05
C ARG A 33 9.28 -16.89 -7.58
N GLY A 34 10.11 -17.39 -8.50
CA GLY A 34 11.16 -18.35 -8.18
C GLY A 34 12.15 -17.82 -7.13
N LEU A 35 12.56 -16.56 -7.25
CA LEU A 35 13.48 -15.93 -6.30
C LEU A 35 12.87 -15.83 -4.90
N VAL A 36 11.61 -15.41 -4.79
CA VAL A 36 10.92 -15.35 -3.50
C VAL A 36 10.76 -16.75 -2.91
N ASP A 37 10.38 -17.74 -3.72
CA ASP A 37 10.19 -19.12 -3.27
C ASP A 37 11.49 -19.76 -2.77
N LEU A 38 12.60 -19.54 -3.47
CA LEU A 38 13.93 -19.99 -3.05
C LEU A 38 14.37 -19.29 -1.76
N THR A 39 14.12 -17.98 -1.64
CA THR A 39 14.46 -17.23 -0.43
C THR A 39 13.66 -17.73 0.76
N ILE A 40 12.35 -17.99 0.60
CA ILE A 40 11.51 -18.59 1.66
C ILE A 40 12.02 -19.98 2.05
N ARG A 41 12.52 -20.77 1.09
CA ARG A 41 12.95 -22.15 1.36
C ARG A 41 14.29 -22.20 2.10
N TRP A 42 15.23 -21.31 1.80
CA TRP A 42 16.63 -21.47 2.20
C TRP A 42 17.21 -20.32 3.02
N VAL A 43 16.50 -19.20 3.18
CA VAL A 43 17.05 -17.99 3.79
C VAL A 43 16.16 -17.48 4.91
N ASP A 44 16.64 -17.58 6.15
CA ASP A 44 15.95 -17.02 7.31
C ASP A 44 16.00 -15.49 7.33
N LYS A 45 17.18 -14.92 7.04
CA LYS A 45 17.43 -13.47 6.99
C LYS A 45 18.35 -13.12 5.83
N VAL A 46 17.91 -12.19 4.99
CA VAL A 46 18.70 -11.73 3.83
C VAL A 46 19.79 -10.77 4.30
N ARG A 47 21.06 -11.19 4.16
CA ARG A 47 22.23 -10.37 4.53
C ARG A 47 22.87 -9.62 3.35
N SER A 48 22.67 -10.11 2.12
CA SER A 48 23.24 -9.51 0.91
C SER A 48 22.47 -8.27 0.49
N GLY A 49 23.17 -7.14 0.31
CA GLY A 49 22.58 -5.88 -0.14
C GLY A 49 21.89 -5.99 -1.51
N ARG A 50 22.52 -6.66 -2.47
CA ARG A 50 21.95 -6.88 -3.82
C ARG A 50 20.69 -7.75 -3.79
N MET A 51 20.70 -8.79 -2.97
CA MET A 51 19.52 -9.66 -2.79
C MET A 51 18.38 -8.87 -2.13
N THR A 52 18.69 -8.09 -1.09
CA THR A 52 17.73 -7.20 -0.43
C THR A 52 17.11 -6.23 -1.43
N GLU A 53 17.90 -5.53 -2.24
CA GLU A 53 17.40 -4.59 -3.24
C GLU A 53 16.49 -5.25 -4.28
N THR A 54 16.84 -6.47 -4.70
CA THR A 54 16.03 -7.24 -5.66
C THR A 54 14.69 -7.64 -5.03
N LEU A 55 14.71 -8.16 -3.80
CA LEU A 55 13.50 -8.52 -3.08
C LEU A 55 12.63 -7.30 -2.77
N VAL A 56 13.22 -6.16 -2.39
CA VAL A 56 12.46 -4.90 -2.19
C VAL A 56 11.69 -4.51 -3.44
N ARG A 57 12.29 -4.61 -4.63
CA ARG A 57 11.59 -4.31 -5.89
C ARG A 57 10.40 -5.25 -6.14
N ILE A 58 10.57 -6.55 -5.90
CA ILE A 58 9.50 -7.54 -6.02
C ILE A 58 8.37 -7.27 -5.01
N LEU A 59 8.74 -6.99 -3.75
CA LEU A 59 7.81 -6.66 -2.68
C LEU A 59 7.03 -5.38 -2.97
N ALA A 60 7.67 -4.37 -3.58
CA ALA A 60 7.02 -3.14 -4.01
C ALA A 60 5.99 -3.40 -5.12
N LYS A 61 6.32 -4.22 -6.13
CA LYS A 61 5.35 -4.65 -7.16
C LYS A 61 4.13 -5.34 -6.53
N LEU A 62 4.35 -6.26 -5.61
CA LEU A 62 3.27 -6.93 -4.89
C LEU A 62 2.45 -5.97 -4.05
N ALA A 63 3.08 -5.04 -3.33
CA ALA A 63 2.39 -4.03 -2.53
C ALA A 63 1.49 -3.15 -3.41
N GLN A 64 1.99 -2.69 -4.55
CA GLN A 64 1.23 -1.91 -5.52
C GLN A 64 0.06 -2.68 -6.14
N ALA A 65 0.25 -3.97 -6.43
CA ALA A 65 -0.83 -4.82 -6.93
C ALA A 65 -1.87 -5.16 -5.84
N LEU A 66 -1.42 -5.30 -4.59
CA LEU A 66 -2.24 -5.53 -3.42
C LEU A 66 -2.99 -4.28 -2.96
N GLU A 67 -2.53 -3.08 -3.34
CA GLU A 67 -3.32 -1.86 -3.26
C GLU A 67 -4.52 -1.95 -4.20
N THR A 68 -5.57 -2.59 -3.68
CA THR A 68 -6.90 -2.58 -4.30
C THR A 68 -7.42 -1.15 -4.44
N GLY A 69 -8.35 -0.93 -5.37
CA GLY A 69 -8.99 0.36 -5.61
C GLY A 69 -9.43 1.08 -4.33
N MET A 70 -9.92 0.37 -3.31
CA MET A 70 -10.32 0.98 -2.04
C MET A 70 -9.14 1.61 -1.26
N GLY A 71 -7.95 1.02 -1.29
CA GLY A 71 -6.76 1.60 -0.66
C GLY A 71 -6.33 2.90 -1.36
N LYS A 72 -6.34 2.90 -2.70
CA LYS A 72 -6.08 4.09 -3.51
C LYS A 72 -7.15 5.16 -3.33
N VAL A 73 -8.41 4.76 -3.27
CA VAL A 73 -9.58 5.63 -2.99
C VAL A 73 -9.44 6.28 -1.62
N LEU A 74 -9.13 5.51 -0.57
CA LEU A 74 -8.95 6.06 0.79
C LEU A 74 -7.71 6.96 0.88
N GLY A 75 -6.62 6.61 0.18
CA GLY A 75 -5.43 7.45 0.10
C GLY A 75 -5.72 8.81 -0.56
N LYS A 76 -6.32 8.80 -1.76
CA LYS A 76 -6.79 10.02 -2.44
C LYS A 76 -7.78 10.78 -1.59
N GLY A 77 -8.73 10.06 -0.99
CA GLY A 77 -9.77 10.57 -0.12
C GLY A 77 -9.24 11.36 1.07
N ARG A 78 -8.23 10.85 1.77
CA ARG A 78 -7.57 11.54 2.90
C ARG A 78 -6.90 12.85 2.47
N VAL A 79 -6.20 12.83 1.34
CA VAL A 79 -5.53 14.03 0.81
C VAL A 79 -6.56 15.10 0.43
N LEU A 80 -7.64 14.71 -0.24
CA LEU A 80 -8.71 15.62 -0.63
C LEU A 80 -9.49 16.13 0.58
N ALA A 81 -9.80 15.26 1.54
CA ALA A 81 -10.51 15.63 2.77
C ALA A 81 -9.70 16.61 3.62
N ALA A 82 -8.37 16.43 3.72
CA ALA A 82 -7.50 17.39 4.37
C ALA A 82 -7.60 18.78 3.72
N ARG A 83 -7.45 18.86 2.39
CA ARG A 83 -7.56 20.14 1.66
C ARG A 83 -8.95 20.79 1.82
N ALA A 84 -10.01 20.01 1.68
CA ALA A 84 -11.39 20.50 1.82
C ALA A 84 -11.64 21.04 3.24
N SER A 85 -11.21 20.31 4.27
CA SER A 85 -11.34 20.77 5.66
C SER A 85 -10.54 22.05 5.93
N GLU A 86 -9.33 22.21 5.38
CA GLU A 86 -8.54 23.43 5.55
C GLU A 86 -9.20 24.64 4.90
N LEU A 87 -9.77 24.47 3.70
CA LEU A 87 -10.51 25.53 3.02
C LEU A 87 -11.75 25.93 3.82
N ALA A 88 -12.54 24.97 4.29
CA ALA A 88 -13.73 25.24 5.08
C ALA A 88 -13.42 25.93 6.42
N VAL A 89 -12.32 25.56 7.08
CA VAL A 89 -11.83 26.25 8.28
C VAL A 89 -11.42 27.70 7.97
N LYS A 90 -10.71 27.93 6.85
CA LYS A 90 -10.35 29.28 6.41
C LYS A 90 -11.57 30.15 6.08
N TRP A 91 -12.69 29.54 5.70
CA TRP A 91 -13.97 30.21 5.49
C TRP A 91 -14.80 30.39 6.77
N GLY A 92 -14.24 30.07 7.93
CA GLY A 92 -14.87 30.31 9.23
C GLY A 92 -15.58 29.08 9.83
N ASN A 93 -15.64 27.95 9.12
CA ASN A 93 -16.19 26.72 9.68
C ASN A 93 -15.10 25.90 10.41
N VAL A 94 -14.82 26.27 11.65
CA VAL A 94 -13.79 25.63 12.49
C VAL A 94 -14.08 24.14 12.70
N SER A 95 -15.36 23.74 12.77
CA SER A 95 -15.77 22.34 12.96
C SER A 95 -15.36 21.43 11.79
N ALA A 96 -15.18 22.02 10.59
CA ALA A 96 -14.82 21.29 9.38
C ALA A 96 -13.42 20.64 9.46
N TYR A 97 -12.55 21.08 10.39
CA TYR A 97 -11.26 20.44 10.61
C TYR A 97 -11.39 18.93 10.85
N SER A 98 -12.46 18.51 11.55
CA SER A 98 -12.73 17.12 11.91
C SER A 98 -13.00 16.21 10.70
N TRP A 99 -13.49 16.76 9.58
CA TRP A 99 -13.87 15.99 8.38
C TRP A 99 -12.71 15.16 7.81
N ARG A 100 -11.47 15.65 7.96
CA ARG A 100 -10.27 14.93 7.48
C ARG A 100 -10.03 13.59 8.19
N TYR A 101 -10.64 13.40 9.36
CA TYR A 101 -10.53 12.17 10.14
C TYR A 101 -11.74 11.24 9.96
N GLU A 102 -12.81 11.73 9.35
CA GLU A 102 -14.01 10.94 9.09
C GLU A 102 -13.78 9.96 7.93
N GLN A 103 -13.83 8.66 8.24
CA GLN A 103 -13.66 7.61 7.24
C GLN A 103 -14.73 7.67 6.15
N GLY A 104 -15.99 7.97 6.52
CA GLY A 104 -17.09 8.12 5.57
C GLY A 104 -16.82 9.22 4.56
N PHE A 105 -16.40 10.40 5.05
CA PHE A 105 -16.05 11.54 4.20
C PHE A 105 -14.84 11.27 3.30
N CYS A 106 -13.75 10.72 3.86
CA CYS A 106 -12.57 10.32 3.07
C CYS A 106 -12.94 9.33 1.96
N ARG A 107 -13.80 8.34 2.26
CA ARG A 107 -14.26 7.37 1.26
C ARG A 107 -15.12 8.03 0.19
N ALA A 108 -16.07 8.89 0.58
CA ALA A 108 -16.99 9.53 -0.34
C ALA A 108 -16.26 10.48 -1.32
N ILE A 109 -15.36 11.32 -0.82
CA ILE A 109 -14.57 12.22 -1.67
C ILE A 109 -13.52 11.46 -2.50
N GLY A 110 -12.94 10.39 -1.95
CA GLY A 110 -12.00 9.53 -2.68
C GLY A 110 -12.64 8.74 -3.83
N LEU A 111 -13.94 8.47 -3.74
CA LEU A 111 -14.76 7.88 -4.81
C LEU A 111 -15.28 8.92 -5.81
N GLY A 112 -15.13 10.21 -5.54
CA GLY A 112 -15.70 11.30 -6.35
C GLY A 112 -17.21 11.48 -6.18
N ILE A 113 -17.82 10.94 -5.12
CA ILE A 113 -19.25 11.06 -4.84
C ILE A 113 -19.60 12.48 -4.39
N VAL A 114 -18.67 13.13 -3.66
CA VAL A 114 -18.80 14.52 -3.23
C VAL A 114 -18.07 15.40 -4.24
N GLY A 115 -18.69 15.63 -5.39
CA GLY A 115 -18.22 16.62 -6.35
C GLY A 115 -18.71 18.00 -5.94
N PHE A 116 -17.79 18.90 -5.57
CA PHE A 116 -18.07 20.34 -5.64
C PHE A 116 -17.89 20.73 -7.11
N SER A 117 -18.99 20.73 -7.86
CA SER A 117 -19.07 21.33 -9.20
C SER A 117 -19.02 22.84 -9.12
#